data_AF-A0ABD1YYQ6-F1
#
_entry.id   AF-A0ABD1YYQ6-F1
#
_cell.length_a   1.000
_cell.length_b   1.000
_cell.length_c   1.000
_cell.angle_alpha   90.00
_cell.angle_beta   90.00
_cell.angle_gamma   90.00
#
_symmetry.space_group_name_H-M   'P 1'
#
loop_
_entity.id
_entity.type
_entity.pdbx_description
1 polymer ?
#
loop_
_entity_poly.entity_id
_entity_poly.type
_entity_poly.pdbx_seq_one_letter_code
_entity_poly.pdbx_strand_id
1 'polypeptide(L)'
;MGTDNGKDYDMSNDRRISQRIQFLFLCAVVCINVLVLYAFSLQQCNCPAQDPGKIIDTRDEILTSYERVISELKTELKTLHQGTERLILDRTQAIYDELMARPITCGNKEDRRGSVHDPFLEWSVGERSREFEQLVEPKKLPLGYSLTMFRDTVISPVGHGCATMKAELNEYMKYKIGGECPDDEALAQKLLIGGCEPLPRRRCFARIPNNYTEPYPLPDAMWSATGDGGVIWTAHTCKNFTCLKNRVKEKVFADCVDCFDLDGRERNRWVSLGIAVDFTVDEVLAYKNGTIRIGLDLGGGTGTFAVRMKERGVTIITTTLNLNAPFNNFVALRGVVPLYMTISQRLPFFDNTLDIVHSMHVLSNWIPTDMLEFIFYDIDRILRPGGLFWLDRFFCVKSQLATYVPMLENLNYTKLRWQVADKLDRGPELQEVYVSALLMKPTQRFSSE
;
A
#
# COMPACT_ATOMS: atom_id res chain seq x y z
N MET A 1 -60.22 -2.61 20.98
CA MET A 1 -60.46 -1.15 20.90
C MET A 1 -59.58 -0.63 19.78
N GLY A 2 -60.20 0.02 18.77
CA GLY A 2 -59.52 0.51 17.55
C GLY A 2 -58.62 1.72 17.81
N THR A 3 -58.10 2.44 16.82
CA THR A 3 -58.40 2.57 15.38
C THR A 3 -57.21 3.28 14.71
N ASP A 4 -57.02 3.01 13.41
CA ASP A 4 -56.61 3.94 12.32
C ASP A 4 -55.34 4.82 12.42
N ASN A 5 -54.42 4.73 11.43
CA ASN A 5 -54.61 5.24 10.06
C ASN A 5 -53.32 5.09 9.23
N GLY A 6 -53.47 4.61 7.99
CA GLY A 6 -52.40 4.55 6.99
C GLY A 6 -52.10 5.91 6.35
N LYS A 7 -50.86 6.05 5.85
CA LYS A 7 -50.50 6.99 4.78
C LYS A 7 -49.42 6.35 3.89
N ASP A 8 -49.83 5.95 2.70
CA ASP A 8 -48.95 5.71 1.55
C ASP A 8 -48.14 6.96 1.24
N TYR A 9 -46.82 6.80 1.08
CA TYR A 9 -45.91 7.86 0.63
C TYR A 9 -45.64 7.66 -0.87
N ASP A 10 -46.10 8.64 -1.67
CA ASP A 10 -46.05 8.67 -3.13
C ASP A 10 -44.61 8.85 -3.67
N MET A 11 -44.00 7.75 -4.14
CA MET A 11 -42.67 7.72 -4.78
C MET A 11 -42.64 8.28 -6.22
N SER A 12 -43.74 8.77 -6.77
CA SER A 12 -43.78 9.23 -8.17
C SER A 12 -43.34 10.69 -8.36
N ASN A 13 -43.38 11.50 -7.30
CA ASN A 13 -43.12 12.94 -7.39
C ASN A 13 -41.62 13.30 -7.34
N ASP A 14 -40.81 12.53 -6.59
CA ASP A 14 -39.35 12.75 -6.49
C ASP A 14 -38.59 12.41 -7.79
N ARG A 15 -39.08 11.43 -8.57
CA ARG A 15 -38.50 11.11 -9.88
C ARG A 15 -38.70 12.23 -10.91
N ARG A 16 -39.79 13.00 -10.82
CA ARG A 16 -40.03 14.14 -11.73
C ARG A 16 -39.18 15.36 -11.39
N ILE A 17 -38.84 15.56 -10.13
CA ILE A 17 -38.00 16.69 -9.68
C ILE A 17 -36.54 16.45 -10.10
N SER A 18 -36.03 15.22 -9.95
CA SER A 18 -34.68 14.85 -10.39
C SER A 18 -34.48 14.99 -11.90
N GLN A 19 -35.46 14.58 -12.71
CA GLN A 19 -35.40 14.74 -14.17
C GLN A 19 -35.46 16.21 -14.63
N ARG A 20 -36.21 17.07 -13.92
CA ARG A 20 -36.25 18.51 -14.21
C ARG A 20 -34.92 19.20 -13.91
N ILE A 21 -34.23 18.80 -12.84
CA ILE A 21 -32.91 19.35 -12.49
C ILE A 21 -31.86 18.89 -13.49
N GLN A 22 -31.88 17.62 -13.91
CA GLN A 22 -30.98 17.11 -14.96
C GLN A 22 -31.22 17.80 -16.32
N PHE A 23 -32.47 18.07 -16.69
CA PHE A 23 -32.81 18.80 -17.90
C PHE A 23 -32.33 20.27 -17.85
N LEU A 24 -32.52 20.96 -16.72
CA LEU A 24 -32.02 22.33 -16.52
C LEU A 24 -30.50 22.41 -16.59
N PHE A 25 -29.79 21.41 -16.05
CA PHE A 25 -28.33 21.34 -16.11
C PHE A 25 -27.83 21.11 -17.54
N LEU A 26 -28.49 20.23 -18.29
CA LEU A 26 -28.17 20.02 -19.71
C LEU A 26 -28.44 21.27 -20.55
N CYS A 27 -29.55 21.97 -20.33
CA CYS A 27 -29.83 23.25 -20.98
C CYS A 27 -28.79 24.31 -20.63
N ALA A 28 -28.33 24.40 -19.38
CA ALA A 28 -27.28 25.34 -18.98
C ALA A 28 -25.95 25.06 -19.68
N VAL A 29 -25.54 23.78 -19.78
CA VAL A 29 -24.31 23.39 -20.49
C VAL A 29 -24.42 23.67 -21.99
N VAL A 30 -25.57 23.41 -22.62
CA VAL A 30 -25.80 23.73 -24.03
C VAL A 30 -25.78 25.24 -24.26
N CYS A 31 -26.45 26.03 -23.41
CA CYS A 31 -26.44 27.49 -23.51
C CYS A 31 -25.04 28.09 -23.33
N ILE A 32 -24.23 27.56 -22.41
CA ILE A 32 -22.83 28.00 -22.22
C ILE A 32 -22.00 27.68 -23.46
N ASN A 33 -22.12 26.46 -24.02
CA ASN A 33 -21.40 26.10 -25.24
C ASN A 33 -21.86 26.90 -26.47
N VAL A 34 -23.15 27.22 -26.59
CA VAL A 34 -23.68 28.09 -27.65
C VAL A 34 -23.19 29.53 -27.47
N LEU A 35 -23.13 30.05 -26.24
CA LEU A 35 -22.58 31.38 -25.95
C LEU A 35 -21.08 31.47 -26.24
N VAL A 36 -20.31 30.41 -25.96
CA VAL A 36 -18.89 30.33 -26.32
C VAL A 36 -18.74 30.29 -27.85
N LEU A 37 -19.52 29.47 -28.56
CA LEU A 37 -19.50 29.45 -30.02
C LEU A 37 -19.95 30.77 -30.65
N TYR A 38 -20.93 31.46 -30.05
CA TYR A 38 -21.40 32.77 -30.51
C TYR A 38 -20.33 33.86 -30.26
N ALA A 39 -19.65 33.82 -29.11
CA ALA A 39 -18.53 34.71 -28.78
C ALA A 39 -17.32 34.51 -29.71
N PHE A 40 -17.04 33.27 -30.12
CA PHE A 40 -16.00 32.98 -31.12
C PHE A 40 -16.44 33.28 -32.57
N SER A 41 -17.74 33.36 -32.85
CA SER A 41 -18.28 33.69 -34.20
C SER A 41 -18.48 35.19 -34.46
N LEU A 42 -18.46 36.03 -33.43
CA LEU A 42 -18.63 37.49 -33.54
C LEU A 42 -17.31 38.27 -33.69
N GLN A 43 -16.17 37.59 -33.76
CA GLN A 43 -14.91 38.23 -34.13
C GLN A 43 -14.81 38.28 -35.65
N GLN A 44 -15.59 39.19 -36.24
CA GLN A 44 -15.45 39.57 -37.64
C GLN A 44 -14.06 40.16 -37.85
N CYS A 45 -13.18 39.39 -38.50
CA CYS A 45 -11.93 39.86 -39.08
C CYS A 45 -12.24 41.00 -40.07
N ASN A 46 -12.16 42.24 -39.60
CA ASN A 46 -12.15 43.42 -40.45
C ASN A 46 -10.76 43.52 -41.11
N CYS A 47 -10.56 42.80 -42.21
CA CYS A 47 -9.42 43.04 -43.11
C CYS A 47 -9.80 44.20 -44.05
N PRO A 48 -9.10 45.35 -44.03
CA PRO A 48 -9.27 46.35 -45.06
C PRO A 48 -8.73 45.81 -46.38
N ALA A 49 -9.50 46.01 -47.45
CA ALA A 49 -9.06 45.78 -48.82
C ALA A 49 -7.80 46.60 -49.13
N GLN A 50 -6.77 45.96 -49.68
CA GLN A 50 -5.62 46.63 -50.28
C GLN A 50 -5.92 46.94 -51.75
N ASP A 51 -5.73 48.20 -52.14
CA ASP A 51 -5.44 48.63 -53.51
C ASP A 51 -3.90 48.82 -53.62
N PRO A 52 -3.26 48.56 -54.77
CA PRO A 52 -1.87 48.11 -54.87
C PRO A 52 -0.89 49.28 -54.97
N GLY A 53 0.14 49.26 -54.11
CA GLY A 53 1.32 50.08 -54.33
C GLY A 53 2.27 50.16 -53.14
N LYS A 54 3.47 49.56 -53.30
CA LYS A 54 4.72 49.78 -52.54
C LYS A 54 4.70 49.27 -51.08
N ILE A 55 5.71 48.65 -50.49
CA ILE A 55 7.11 48.30 -50.79
C ILE A 55 7.46 47.12 -49.86
N ILE A 56 8.50 46.36 -50.24
CA ILE A 56 9.09 45.18 -49.62
C ILE A 56 9.46 45.43 -48.15
N ASP A 57 8.87 44.68 -47.19
CA ASP A 57 9.47 44.49 -45.86
C ASP A 57 10.53 43.39 -45.99
N THR A 58 11.76 43.69 -45.59
CA THR A 58 12.84 42.71 -45.65
C THR A 58 12.69 41.67 -44.54
N ARG A 59 13.15 40.43 -44.80
CA ARG A 59 13.04 39.28 -43.86
C ARG A 59 13.56 39.59 -42.45
N ASP A 60 14.54 40.48 -42.33
CA ASP A 60 15.12 40.93 -41.06
C ASP A 60 14.19 41.85 -40.26
N GLU A 61 13.37 42.69 -40.91
CA GLU A 61 12.39 43.55 -40.23
C GLU A 61 11.24 42.72 -39.63
N ILE A 62 10.82 41.67 -40.34
CA ILE A 62 9.82 40.71 -39.84
C ILE A 62 10.39 39.91 -38.65
N LEU A 63 11.63 39.42 -38.74
CA LEU A 63 12.29 38.70 -37.65
C LEU A 63 12.47 39.58 -36.40
N THR A 64 12.89 40.83 -36.58
CA THR A 64 13.06 41.78 -35.47
C THR A 64 11.71 42.10 -34.80
N SER A 65 10.63 42.16 -35.58
CA SER A 65 9.27 42.34 -35.06
C SER A 65 8.81 41.14 -34.20
N TYR A 66 9.04 39.91 -34.67
CA TYR A 66 8.71 38.70 -33.89
C TYR A 66 9.54 38.55 -32.62
N GLU A 67 10.84 38.87 -32.67
CA GLU A 67 11.69 38.85 -31.47
C GLU A 67 11.24 39.85 -30.41
N ARG A 68 10.77 41.04 -30.84
CA ARG A 68 10.20 42.05 -29.94
C ARG A 68 8.93 41.53 -29.25
N VAL A 69 8.03 40.89 -30.00
CA VAL A 69 6.78 40.32 -29.45
C VAL A 69 7.05 39.14 -28.52
N ILE A 70 8.02 38.27 -28.84
CA ILE A 70 8.43 37.17 -27.97
C ILE A 70 9.07 37.69 -26.69
N SER A 71 9.87 38.76 -26.79
CA SER A 71 10.43 39.45 -25.62
C SER A 71 9.34 40.00 -24.72
N GLU A 72 8.37 40.73 -25.29
CA GLU A 72 7.22 41.29 -24.57
C GLU A 72 6.41 40.19 -23.86
N LEU A 73 6.07 39.11 -24.56
CA LEU A 73 5.36 37.96 -23.99
C LEU A 73 6.17 37.24 -22.89
N LYS A 74 7.49 37.15 -23.02
CA LYS A 74 8.36 36.58 -21.97
C LYS A 74 8.38 37.47 -20.73
N THR A 75 8.42 38.80 -20.90
CA THR A 75 8.28 39.73 -19.78
C THR A 75 6.90 39.64 -19.14
N GLU A 76 5.82 39.58 -19.94
CA GLU A 76 4.46 39.40 -19.42
C GLU A 76 4.30 38.09 -18.66
N LEU A 77 4.82 36.98 -19.20
CA LEU A 77 4.82 35.68 -18.53
C LEU A 77 5.62 35.74 -17.23
N LYS A 78 6.77 36.45 -17.20
CA LYS A 78 7.60 36.61 -16.00
C LYS A 78 6.90 37.49 -14.96
N THR A 79 6.23 38.55 -15.37
CA THR A 79 5.42 39.40 -14.46
C THR A 79 4.17 38.67 -13.98
N LEU A 80 3.57 37.81 -14.78
CA LEU A 80 2.44 36.98 -14.39
C LEU A 80 2.91 35.89 -13.42
N HIS A 81 4.07 35.26 -13.66
CA HIS A 81 4.64 34.26 -12.76
C HIS A 81 5.05 34.87 -11.42
N GLN A 82 5.75 36.00 -11.43
CA GLN A 82 6.09 36.74 -10.21
C GLN A 82 4.85 37.31 -9.51
N GLY A 83 3.85 37.74 -10.27
CA GLY A 83 2.56 38.18 -9.74
C GLY A 83 1.81 37.03 -9.08
N THR A 84 1.82 35.83 -9.66
CA THR A 84 1.18 34.63 -9.11
C THR A 84 1.94 34.10 -7.90
N GLU A 85 3.28 34.07 -7.93
CA GLU A 85 4.10 33.73 -6.77
C GLU A 85 3.90 34.71 -5.62
N ARG A 86 3.84 36.01 -5.90
CA ARG A 86 3.57 37.04 -4.90
C ARG A 86 2.14 36.97 -4.37
N LEU A 87 1.15 36.65 -5.22
CA LEU A 87 -0.23 36.44 -4.79
C LEU A 87 -0.36 35.17 -3.93
N ILE A 88 0.37 34.10 -4.25
CA ILE A 88 0.44 32.88 -3.45
C ILE A 88 1.15 33.19 -2.13
N LEU A 89 2.27 33.92 -2.14
CA LEU A 89 2.97 34.30 -0.92
C LEU A 89 2.12 35.22 -0.04
N ASP A 90 1.49 36.25 -0.61
CA ASP A 90 0.62 37.18 0.12
C ASP A 90 -0.63 36.47 0.65
N ARG A 91 -1.21 35.53 -0.12
CA ARG A 91 -2.36 34.74 0.35
C ARG A 91 -1.97 33.71 1.41
N THR A 92 -0.77 33.11 1.30
CA THR A 92 -0.22 32.21 2.32
C THR A 92 0.12 32.97 3.59
N GLN A 93 0.70 34.17 3.47
CA GLN A 93 1.01 35.05 4.59
C GLN A 93 -0.27 35.61 5.22
N ALA A 94 -1.29 35.99 4.44
CA ALA A 94 -2.58 36.42 4.96
C ALA A 94 -3.31 35.29 5.71
N ILE A 95 -3.26 34.04 5.22
CA ILE A 95 -3.79 32.88 5.94
C ILE A 95 -3.00 32.64 7.23
N TYR A 96 -1.67 32.79 7.20
CA TYR A 96 -0.82 32.68 8.38
C TYR A 96 -1.13 33.77 9.42
N ASP A 97 -1.26 35.02 8.99
CA ASP A 97 -1.59 36.15 9.85
C ASP A 97 -3.02 36.03 10.39
N GLU A 98 -3.97 35.50 9.60
CA GLU A 98 -5.35 35.21 10.04
C GLU A 98 -5.41 34.05 11.05
N LEU A 99 -4.55 33.04 10.90
CA LEU A 99 -4.36 31.96 11.87
C LEU A 99 -3.72 32.46 13.17
N MET A 100 -2.77 33.38 13.09
CA MET A 100 -2.02 33.91 14.24
C MET A 100 -2.71 35.09 14.94
N ALA A 101 -3.60 35.82 14.25
CA ALA A 101 -4.41 36.90 14.81
C ALA A 101 -5.72 36.42 15.44
N ARG A 102 -6.09 35.15 15.29
CA ARG A 102 -7.17 34.54 16.08
C ARG A 102 -6.74 34.49 17.54
N PRO A 103 -7.42 35.21 18.45
CA PRO A 103 -7.18 35.01 19.87
C PRO A 103 -7.54 33.57 20.21
N ILE A 104 -6.68 32.86 20.95
CA ILE A 104 -7.09 31.61 21.61
C ILE A 104 -8.04 32.02 22.74
N THR A 105 -9.29 32.33 22.40
CA THR A 105 -10.36 32.42 23.37
C THR A 105 -10.82 31.00 23.65
N CYS A 106 -10.17 30.35 24.61
CA CYS A 106 -10.83 29.31 25.40
C CYS A 106 -12.06 29.96 26.02
N GLY A 107 -13.24 29.65 25.47
CA GLY A 107 -14.49 30.15 26.01
C GLY A 107 -14.64 29.69 27.46
N ASN A 108 -14.80 30.66 28.37
CA ASN A 108 -15.42 30.42 29.67
C ASN A 108 -16.89 30.03 29.43
N LYS A 109 -17.10 28.76 29.13
CA LYS A 109 -18.32 28.03 29.47
C LYS A 109 -17.86 26.70 29.98
N GLU A 110 -18.22 26.40 31.23
CA GLU A 110 -18.12 25.08 31.82
C GLU A 110 -18.83 24.08 30.89
N ASP A 111 -18.08 23.47 29.97
CA ASP A 111 -18.54 22.34 29.20
C ASP A 111 -17.35 21.43 28.91
N ARG A 112 -17.48 20.20 29.37
CA ARG A 112 -16.43 19.17 29.36
C ARG A 112 -16.09 18.81 27.90
N ARG A 113 -15.04 19.37 27.32
CA ARG A 113 -14.40 18.87 26.09
C ARG A 113 -12.90 18.83 26.25
N GLY A 114 -12.36 17.62 26.10
CA GLY A 114 -10.95 17.32 26.26
C GLY A 114 -10.06 18.10 25.31
N SER A 115 -8.85 18.38 25.80
CA SER A 115 -7.71 18.80 24.99
C SER A 115 -7.65 17.93 23.72
N VAL A 116 -7.73 18.55 22.54
CA VAL A 116 -7.45 17.85 21.28
C VAL A 116 -5.96 17.55 21.27
N HIS A 117 -5.61 16.35 21.75
CA HIS A 117 -4.27 15.81 21.64
C HIS A 117 -4.04 15.48 20.17
N ASP A 118 -3.23 16.28 19.46
CA ASP A 118 -2.77 15.99 18.10
C ASP A 118 -1.35 15.40 18.17
N PRO A 119 -1.19 14.07 18.01
CA PRO A 119 0.12 13.42 18.05
C PRO A 119 1.09 13.93 16.98
N PHE A 120 0.61 14.46 15.85
CA PHE A 120 1.46 14.95 14.75
C PHE A 120 2.05 16.32 15.07
N LEU A 121 1.24 17.20 15.66
CA LEU A 121 1.70 18.50 16.13
C LEU A 121 2.72 18.30 17.26
N GLU A 122 2.45 17.38 18.19
CA GLU A 122 3.38 17.03 19.25
C GLU A 122 4.66 16.37 18.73
N TRP A 123 4.58 15.49 17.74
CA TRP A 123 5.76 14.89 17.11
C TRP A 123 6.62 15.95 16.39
N SER A 124 5.99 16.95 15.77
CA SER A 124 6.68 17.99 15.01
C SER A 124 7.41 18.98 15.92
N VAL A 125 6.91 19.21 17.14
CA VAL A 125 7.41 20.24 18.07
C VAL A 125 8.10 19.64 19.31
N GLY A 126 7.82 18.39 19.66
CA GLY A 126 8.30 17.76 20.88
C GLY A 126 9.69 17.15 20.78
N GLU A 127 10.33 16.92 21.94
CA GLU A 127 11.68 16.34 22.02
C GLU A 127 11.75 14.93 21.42
N ARG A 128 12.73 14.70 20.53
CA ARG A 128 13.00 13.40 19.92
C ARG A 128 14.40 12.95 20.29
N SER A 129 14.68 11.65 20.16
CA SER A 129 16.05 11.18 20.32
C SER A 129 16.96 11.84 19.27
N ARG A 130 18.14 12.30 19.70
CA ARG A 130 19.14 12.93 18.82
C ARG A 130 19.50 12.07 17.60
N GLU A 131 19.49 10.76 17.77
CA GLU A 131 19.77 9.81 16.69
C GLU A 131 18.65 9.79 15.64
N PHE A 132 17.39 9.82 16.09
CA PHE A 132 16.25 9.92 15.19
C PHE A 132 16.23 11.26 14.44
N GLU A 133 16.50 12.37 15.13
CA GLU A 133 16.61 13.70 14.49
C GLU A 133 17.67 13.70 13.40
N GLN A 134 18.85 13.14 13.69
CA GLN A 134 19.91 12.99 12.70
C GLN A 134 19.49 12.14 11.49
N LEU A 135 18.59 11.17 11.63
CA LEU A 135 18.12 10.34 10.53
C LEU A 135 17.17 11.11 9.59
N VAL A 136 16.24 11.89 10.16
CA VAL A 136 15.13 12.51 9.42
C VAL A 136 15.45 13.91 8.91
N GLU A 137 16.45 14.57 9.48
CA GLU A 137 16.94 15.86 8.99
C GLU A 137 17.32 15.80 7.50
N PRO A 138 16.92 16.80 6.69
CA PRO A 138 17.38 16.91 5.31
C PRO A 138 18.90 16.92 5.22
N LYS A 139 19.47 15.96 4.49
CA LYS A 139 20.92 15.84 4.27
C LYS A 139 21.28 16.43 2.93
N LYS A 140 22.15 17.44 2.91
CA LYS A 140 22.69 17.98 1.67
C LYS A 140 23.48 16.91 0.92
N LEU A 141 23.29 16.87 -0.38
CA LEU A 141 24.07 16.02 -1.27
C LEU A 141 25.53 16.49 -1.28
N PRO A 142 26.51 15.57 -1.25
CA PRO A 142 27.94 15.93 -1.24
C PRO A 142 28.38 16.78 -2.43
N LEU A 143 27.71 16.64 -3.58
CA LEU A 143 28.02 17.35 -4.84
C LEU A 143 27.05 18.51 -5.14
N GLY A 144 26.22 18.92 -4.18
CA GLY A 144 25.20 19.95 -4.41
C GLY A 144 24.00 19.44 -5.22
N TYR A 145 23.41 20.31 -6.02
CA TYR A 145 22.18 20.01 -6.75
C TYR A 145 22.36 18.90 -7.80
N SER A 146 21.51 17.88 -7.75
CA SER A 146 21.46 16.80 -8.73
C SER A 146 20.36 17.06 -9.77
N LEU A 147 20.74 17.17 -11.04
CA LEU A 147 19.78 17.29 -12.16
C LEU A 147 18.93 16.03 -12.34
N THR A 148 19.44 14.85 -11.96
CA THR A 148 18.68 13.59 -12.05
C THR A 148 17.62 13.49 -10.95
N MET A 149 17.92 13.99 -9.75
CA MET A 149 17.00 13.95 -8.61
C MET A 149 16.17 15.23 -8.45
N PHE A 150 16.51 16.28 -9.22
CA PHE A 150 15.96 17.63 -9.13
C PHE A 150 16.01 18.25 -7.73
N ARG A 151 17.02 17.88 -6.91
CA ARG A 151 17.17 18.30 -5.52
C ARG A 151 18.64 18.34 -5.13
N ASP A 152 18.95 19.12 -4.09
CA ASP A 152 20.27 19.20 -3.44
C ASP A 152 20.27 18.57 -2.04
N THR A 153 19.13 18.02 -1.60
CA THR A 153 18.94 17.40 -0.28
C THR A 153 18.16 16.09 -0.40
N VAL A 154 18.41 15.17 0.54
CA VAL A 154 17.71 13.88 0.69
C VAL A 154 17.16 13.77 2.10
N ILE A 155 15.95 13.21 2.22
CA ILE A 155 15.25 13.00 3.49
C ILE A 155 14.99 11.50 3.63
N SER A 156 15.27 10.93 4.81
CA SER A 156 14.95 9.53 5.09
C SER A 156 13.43 9.34 5.24
N PRO A 157 12.84 8.29 4.65
CA PRO A 157 11.42 7.99 4.87
C PRO A 157 11.21 7.49 6.30
N VAL A 158 10.11 7.90 6.91
CA VAL A 158 9.63 7.38 8.20
C VAL A 158 8.12 7.21 8.12
N GLY A 159 7.62 6.08 8.62
CA GLY A 159 6.19 5.79 8.67
C GLY A 159 5.44 6.80 9.51
N HIS A 160 4.30 7.28 9.00
CA HIS A 160 3.43 8.21 9.72
C HIS A 160 2.94 7.65 11.07
N GLY A 161 2.73 6.33 11.16
CA GLY A 161 2.34 5.67 12.41
C GLY A 161 3.38 5.78 13.53
N CYS A 162 4.63 6.08 13.21
CA CYS A 162 5.63 6.35 14.25
C CYS A 162 5.19 7.54 15.15
N ALA A 163 4.45 8.52 14.61
CA ALA A 163 3.94 9.70 15.31
C ALA A 163 3.28 9.40 16.65
N THR A 164 2.53 8.29 16.70
CA THR A 164 1.75 7.88 17.87
C THR A 164 2.53 6.98 18.82
N MET A 165 3.78 6.61 18.49
CA MET A 165 4.63 5.67 19.23
C MET A 165 5.98 6.29 19.60
N LYS A 166 5.96 7.56 20.01
CA LYS A 166 7.16 8.35 20.29
C LYS A 166 8.05 7.72 21.38
N ALA A 167 7.45 7.17 22.43
CA ALA A 167 8.18 6.57 23.54
C ALA A 167 8.94 5.31 23.07
N GLU A 168 8.23 4.40 22.41
CA GLU A 168 8.77 3.18 21.82
C GLU A 168 9.85 3.50 20.78
N LEU A 169 9.62 4.52 19.95
CA LEU A 169 10.58 4.94 18.95
C LEU A 169 11.86 5.52 19.58
N ASN A 170 11.73 6.33 20.62
CA ASN A 170 12.88 6.88 21.34
C ASN A 170 13.69 5.78 22.03
N GLU A 171 13.01 4.77 22.60
CA GLU A 171 13.67 3.58 23.13
C GLU A 171 14.36 2.79 22.01
N TYR A 172 13.69 2.59 20.87
CA TYR A 172 14.25 1.94 19.70
C TYR A 172 15.48 2.69 19.15
N MET A 173 15.54 4.01 19.29
CA MET A 173 16.67 4.79 18.80
C MET A 173 17.80 4.95 19.85
N LYS A 174 17.68 4.30 21.01
CA LYS A 174 18.68 4.32 22.08
C LYS A 174 19.65 3.14 21.96
N TYR A 175 20.79 3.39 21.32
CA TYR A 175 21.87 2.41 21.17
C TYR A 175 23.24 3.08 21.12
N LYS A 176 24.31 2.29 21.23
CA LYS A 176 25.69 2.78 21.05
C LYS A 176 26.05 2.76 19.57
N ILE A 177 26.37 3.92 18.99
CA ILE A 177 26.85 4.02 17.60
C ILE A 177 28.12 3.18 17.43
N GLY A 178 28.17 2.34 16.39
CA GLY A 178 29.25 1.40 16.13
C GLY A 178 29.38 0.27 17.16
N GLY A 179 28.45 0.16 18.11
CA GLY A 179 28.34 -0.96 19.03
C GLY A 179 27.35 -2.01 18.51
N GLU A 180 27.06 -3.00 19.34
CA GLU A 180 25.98 -3.96 19.10
C GLU A 180 24.60 -3.32 19.30
N CYS A 181 23.62 -3.67 18.47
CA CYS A 181 22.24 -3.25 18.66
C CYS A 181 21.62 -3.92 19.90
N PRO A 182 20.70 -3.23 20.61
CA PRO A 182 19.97 -3.84 21.71
C PRO A 182 19.13 -5.04 21.27
N ASP A 183 18.79 -5.89 22.23
CA ASP A 183 17.93 -7.05 22.02
C ASP A 183 16.46 -6.64 22.14
N ASP A 184 15.92 -6.10 21.06
CA ASP A 184 14.65 -5.40 21.08
C ASP A 184 13.72 -5.79 19.93
N GLU A 185 13.79 -7.06 19.50
CA GLU A 185 12.92 -7.60 18.46
C GLU A 185 11.42 -7.40 18.78
N ALA A 186 11.02 -7.59 20.04
CA ALA A 186 9.63 -7.34 20.46
C ALA A 186 9.22 -5.86 20.30
N LEU A 187 10.14 -4.92 20.56
CA LEU A 187 9.92 -3.49 20.37
C LEU A 187 9.87 -3.13 18.88
N ALA A 188 10.79 -3.67 18.08
CA ALA A 188 10.80 -3.52 16.62
C ALA A 188 9.47 -4.00 16.01
N GLN A 189 8.99 -5.17 16.44
CA GLN A 189 7.73 -5.73 16.00
C GLN A 189 6.53 -4.88 16.44
N LYS A 190 6.53 -4.36 17.67
CA LYS A 190 5.50 -3.43 18.17
C LYS A 190 5.42 -2.19 17.28
N LEU A 191 6.55 -1.60 16.92
CA LEU A 191 6.62 -0.45 16.02
C LEU A 191 6.10 -0.78 14.61
N LEU A 192 6.50 -1.91 14.02
CA LEU A 192 6.02 -2.31 12.70
C LEU A 192 4.50 -2.46 12.68
N ILE A 193 3.93 -3.21 13.63
CA ILE A 193 2.48 -3.44 13.74
C ILE A 193 1.72 -2.13 13.99
N GLY A 194 2.29 -1.19 14.74
CA GLY A 194 1.73 0.14 14.95
C GLY A 194 1.86 1.09 13.75
N GLY A 195 2.35 0.62 12.59
CA GLY A 195 2.45 1.42 11.37
C GLY A 195 3.70 2.32 11.30
N CYS A 196 4.70 2.08 12.15
CA CYS A 196 6.00 2.73 12.05
C CYS A 196 6.91 1.99 11.06
N GLU A 197 6.48 1.95 9.79
CA GLU A 197 7.17 1.26 8.71
C GLU A 197 7.51 2.21 7.54
N PRO A 198 8.71 2.12 6.94
CA PRO A 198 9.82 1.26 7.37
C PRO A 198 10.42 1.72 8.70
N LEU A 199 10.98 0.79 9.47
CA LEU A 199 11.68 1.14 10.71
C LEU A 199 12.87 2.07 10.43
N PRO A 200 13.11 3.06 11.30
CA PRO A 200 14.29 3.91 11.24
C PRO A 200 15.59 3.10 11.20
N ARG A 201 16.50 3.48 10.28
CA ARG A 201 17.82 2.85 10.20
C ARG A 201 18.64 3.14 11.46
N ARG A 202 19.32 2.12 11.97
CA ARG A 202 20.25 2.25 13.10
C ARG A 202 21.71 2.18 12.65
N ARG A 203 22.59 2.85 13.40
CA ARG A 203 24.06 2.82 13.24
C ARG A 203 24.73 1.89 14.26
N CYS A 204 24.13 0.74 14.53
CA CYS A 204 24.69 -0.33 15.35
C CYS A 204 24.79 -1.62 14.53
N PHE A 205 25.64 -2.55 14.96
CA PHE A 205 25.78 -3.86 14.34
C PHE A 205 24.70 -4.81 14.85
N ALA A 206 24.07 -5.55 13.94
CA ALA A 206 23.12 -6.60 14.31
C ALA A 206 23.80 -7.61 15.25
N ARG A 207 23.06 -8.05 16.26
CA ARG A 207 23.56 -9.03 17.24
C ARG A 207 23.88 -10.35 16.55
N ILE A 208 24.98 -10.96 16.96
CA ILE A 208 25.38 -12.30 16.52
C ILE A 208 24.79 -13.32 17.51
N PRO A 209 24.08 -14.37 17.04
CA PRO A 209 23.63 -15.44 17.93
C PRO A 209 24.81 -16.13 18.62
N ASN A 210 24.70 -16.41 19.93
CA ASN A 210 25.79 -16.99 20.73
C ASN A 210 26.30 -18.34 20.19
N ASN A 211 25.41 -19.15 19.61
CA ASN A 211 25.72 -20.49 19.12
C ASN A 211 25.45 -20.60 17.61
N TYR A 212 25.95 -19.64 16.83
CA TYR A 212 25.74 -19.61 15.39
C TYR A 212 26.22 -20.91 14.71
N THR A 213 25.36 -21.44 13.85
CA THR A 213 25.64 -22.59 12.99
C THR A 213 25.33 -22.20 11.55
N GLU A 214 26.20 -22.57 10.61
CA GLU A 214 25.90 -22.38 9.19
C GLU A 214 24.64 -23.15 8.77
N PRO A 215 23.79 -22.58 7.90
CA PRO A 215 22.62 -23.29 7.37
C PRO A 215 23.03 -24.50 6.52
N TYR A 216 22.12 -25.48 6.40
CA TYR A 216 22.34 -26.60 5.48
C TYR A 216 22.47 -26.13 4.02
N PRO A 217 23.25 -26.85 3.19
CA PRO A 217 23.25 -26.60 1.76
C PRO A 217 21.88 -26.92 1.14
N LEU A 218 21.62 -26.39 -0.05
CA LEU A 218 20.49 -26.83 -0.87
C LEU A 218 20.84 -28.17 -1.55
N PRO A 219 19.88 -29.10 -1.67
CA PRO A 219 18.45 -28.96 -1.37
C PRO A 219 18.04 -29.25 0.09
N ASP A 220 18.95 -29.77 0.93
CA ASP A 220 18.63 -30.27 2.28
C ASP A 220 17.94 -29.22 3.17
N ALA A 221 18.38 -27.95 3.10
CA ALA A 221 17.77 -26.83 3.81
C ALA A 221 16.26 -26.66 3.56
N MET A 222 15.73 -27.07 2.40
CA MET A 222 14.32 -26.83 2.04
C MET A 222 13.33 -27.54 2.97
N TRP A 223 13.71 -28.73 3.47
CA TRP A 223 12.84 -29.63 4.22
C TRP A 223 13.46 -30.14 5.54
N SER A 224 14.70 -29.76 5.87
CA SER A 224 15.35 -30.10 7.14
C SER A 224 15.42 -28.89 8.08
N ALA A 225 14.71 -28.95 9.20
CA ALA A 225 14.62 -27.88 10.19
C ALA A 225 15.42 -28.20 11.45
N THR A 226 16.74 -28.00 11.45
CA THR A 226 17.57 -28.35 12.64
C THR A 226 18.64 -27.34 13.02
N GLY A 227 18.67 -26.14 12.41
CA GLY A 227 19.62 -25.08 12.75
C GLY A 227 19.08 -24.06 13.75
N ASP A 228 19.05 -24.36 15.06
CA ASP A 228 18.63 -23.39 16.10
C ASP A 228 19.63 -22.23 16.28
N GLY A 229 20.87 -22.42 15.83
CA GLY A 229 21.99 -21.50 16.04
C GLY A 229 21.85 -20.15 15.31
N GLY A 230 21.04 -20.07 14.26
CA GLY A 230 20.85 -18.86 13.46
C GLY A 230 19.84 -17.85 14.03
N VAL A 231 19.34 -18.07 15.24
CA VAL A 231 18.21 -17.30 15.82
C VAL A 231 18.55 -16.76 17.20
N ILE A 232 18.13 -15.52 17.47
CA ILE A 232 18.13 -14.93 18.81
C ILE A 232 16.75 -15.19 19.43
N TRP A 233 16.70 -16.05 20.44
CA TRP A 233 15.44 -16.59 20.96
C TRP A 233 14.82 -15.79 22.11
N THR A 234 15.42 -14.67 22.52
CA THR A 234 15.04 -13.91 23.73
C THR A 234 13.60 -13.40 23.66
N ALA A 235 13.15 -12.92 22.50
CA ALA A 235 11.80 -12.41 22.27
C ALA A 235 10.71 -13.49 22.14
N HIS A 236 11.07 -14.78 22.12
CA HIS A 236 10.11 -15.88 21.88
C HIS A 236 9.96 -16.78 23.10
N THR A 237 8.75 -17.30 23.33
CA THR A 237 8.51 -18.27 24.41
C THR A 237 9.29 -19.57 24.17
N CYS A 238 9.23 -20.11 22.94
CA CYS A 238 10.05 -21.23 22.52
C CYS A 238 11.51 -20.81 22.30
N LYS A 239 12.46 -21.70 22.63
CA LYS A 239 13.91 -21.45 22.53
C LYS A 239 14.63 -22.31 21.48
N ASN A 240 13.87 -23.09 20.72
CA ASN A 240 14.34 -23.89 19.59
C ASN A 240 13.16 -24.27 18.67
N PHE A 241 13.45 -24.73 17.46
CA PHE A 241 12.44 -25.19 16.51
C PHE A 241 11.72 -26.46 16.97
N THR A 242 12.38 -27.30 17.78
CA THR A 242 11.74 -28.49 18.37
C THR A 242 10.57 -28.13 19.27
N CYS A 243 10.68 -27.07 20.07
CA CYS A 243 9.60 -26.52 20.89
C CYS A 243 8.45 -26.03 20.00
N LEU A 244 8.76 -25.28 18.94
CA LEU A 244 7.75 -24.77 18.00
C LEU A 244 7.00 -25.89 17.29
N LYS A 245 7.71 -26.95 16.84
CA LYS A 245 7.10 -28.16 16.27
C LYS A 245 6.15 -28.86 17.26
N ASN A 246 6.46 -28.85 18.55
CA ASN A 246 5.65 -29.51 19.58
C ASN A 246 4.54 -28.62 20.17
N ARG A 247 4.42 -27.36 19.74
CA ARG A 247 3.46 -26.39 20.29
C ARG A 247 2.00 -26.82 20.15
N VAL A 248 1.67 -27.71 19.20
CA VAL A 248 0.35 -28.35 19.07
C VAL A 248 -0.14 -29.01 20.36
N LYS A 249 0.78 -29.48 21.20
CA LYS A 249 0.46 -30.10 22.50
C LYS A 249 0.11 -29.06 23.58
N GLU A 250 0.54 -27.83 23.38
CA GLU A 250 0.23 -26.71 24.26
C GLU A 250 -1.07 -26.09 23.77
N LYS A 251 -2.07 -25.89 24.65
CA LYS A 251 -3.38 -25.32 24.30
C LYS A 251 -3.29 -23.81 24.01
N VAL A 252 -2.38 -23.41 23.13
CA VAL A 252 -2.10 -22.02 22.79
C VAL A 252 -2.76 -21.68 21.47
N PHE A 253 -3.56 -20.62 21.45
CA PHE A 253 -4.10 -20.07 20.21
C PHE A 253 -2.98 -19.35 19.45
N ALA A 254 -2.61 -19.86 18.30
CA ALA A 254 -1.69 -19.22 17.36
C ALA A 254 -2.11 -19.58 15.93
N ASP A 255 -2.03 -18.64 14.99
CA ASP A 255 -2.41 -18.88 13.59
C ASP A 255 -1.57 -19.98 12.91
N CYS A 256 -0.43 -20.32 13.50
CA CYS A 256 0.49 -21.33 13.01
C CYS A 256 0.98 -22.24 14.15
N VAL A 257 0.11 -23.14 14.61
CA VAL A 257 0.44 -24.07 15.72
C VAL A 257 1.33 -25.23 15.24
N ASP A 258 1.13 -25.71 14.01
CA ASP A 258 1.78 -26.91 13.46
C ASP A 258 2.70 -26.65 12.25
N CYS A 259 2.83 -25.40 11.79
CA CYS A 259 3.57 -25.14 10.53
C CYS A 259 5.11 -25.21 10.63
N PHE A 260 5.66 -25.48 11.81
CA PHE A 260 7.08 -25.84 11.97
C PHE A 260 7.34 -27.34 11.80
N ASP A 261 6.29 -28.17 11.71
CA ASP A 261 6.43 -29.59 11.40
C ASP A 261 6.51 -29.81 9.87
N LEU A 262 7.74 -29.80 9.35
CA LEU A 262 8.02 -30.00 7.92
C LEU A 262 7.74 -31.42 7.44
N ASP A 263 7.70 -32.41 8.33
CA ASP A 263 7.38 -33.81 8.01
C ASP A 263 5.87 -34.09 8.07
N GLY A 264 5.13 -33.25 8.78
CA GLY A 264 3.69 -33.36 8.98
C GLY A 264 2.88 -32.59 7.94
N ARG A 265 2.07 -31.64 8.41
CA ARG A 265 1.11 -30.89 7.58
C ARG A 265 1.79 -30.15 6.42
N GLU A 266 2.92 -29.50 6.68
CA GLU A 266 3.63 -28.71 5.67
C GLU A 266 4.12 -29.56 4.49
N ARG A 267 4.41 -30.84 4.72
CA ARG A 267 4.89 -31.76 3.68
C ARG A 267 3.89 -31.96 2.56
N ASN A 268 2.60 -31.75 2.80
CA ASN A 268 1.56 -32.04 1.81
C ASN A 268 0.90 -30.77 1.22
N ARG A 269 1.23 -29.59 1.76
CA ARG A 269 0.62 -28.32 1.30
C ARG A 269 0.95 -28.05 -0.17
N TRP A 270 -0.11 -27.71 -0.92
CA TRP A 270 -0.11 -27.40 -2.36
C TRP A 270 0.40 -28.52 -3.29
N VAL A 271 0.50 -29.76 -2.79
CA VAL A 271 0.84 -30.94 -3.61
C VAL A 271 -0.32 -31.92 -3.70
N SER A 272 -1.07 -32.08 -2.62
CA SER A 272 -2.28 -32.92 -2.59
C SER A 272 -3.53 -32.07 -2.44
N LEU A 273 -4.61 -32.47 -3.11
CA LEU A 273 -5.93 -31.90 -2.92
C LEU A 273 -6.55 -32.49 -1.64
N GLY A 274 -6.79 -31.66 -0.62
CA GLY A 274 -7.44 -32.08 0.62
C GLY A 274 -8.94 -31.81 0.60
N ILE A 275 -9.33 -30.58 0.35
CA ILE A 275 -10.72 -30.11 0.25
C ILE A 275 -10.97 -29.37 -1.07
N ALA A 276 -12.23 -29.12 -1.41
CA ALA A 276 -12.64 -28.55 -2.70
C ALA A 276 -12.02 -27.17 -3.03
N VAL A 277 -11.50 -26.45 -2.04
CA VAL A 277 -10.85 -25.14 -2.21
C VAL A 277 -9.34 -25.23 -2.40
N ASP A 278 -8.75 -26.42 -2.37
CA ASP A 278 -7.32 -26.60 -2.59
C ASP A 278 -6.97 -26.55 -4.07
N PHE A 279 -5.94 -25.75 -4.39
CA PHE A 279 -5.26 -25.79 -5.69
C PHE A 279 -3.83 -26.25 -5.48
N THR A 280 -3.35 -27.13 -6.36
CA THR A 280 -1.94 -27.53 -6.34
C THR A 280 -1.07 -26.52 -7.08
N VAL A 281 0.20 -26.44 -6.71
CA VAL A 281 1.18 -25.61 -7.43
C VAL A 281 1.26 -26.01 -8.91
N ASP A 282 1.23 -27.31 -9.21
CA ASP A 282 1.33 -27.81 -10.59
C ASP A 282 0.11 -27.40 -11.44
N GLU A 283 -1.11 -27.48 -10.89
CA GLU A 283 -2.31 -27.00 -11.58
C GLU A 283 -2.25 -25.50 -11.86
N VAL A 284 -1.78 -24.70 -10.91
CA VAL A 284 -1.70 -23.24 -11.07
C VAL A 284 -0.64 -22.86 -12.11
N LEU A 285 0.53 -23.49 -12.07
CA LEU A 285 1.60 -23.23 -13.04
C LEU A 285 1.22 -23.64 -14.47
N ALA A 286 0.38 -24.67 -14.63
CA ALA A 286 -0.06 -25.14 -15.94
C ALA A 286 -0.84 -24.07 -16.74
N TYR A 287 -1.50 -23.11 -16.09
CA TYR A 287 -2.21 -22.01 -16.78
C TYR A 287 -1.30 -21.09 -17.58
N LYS A 288 0.01 -21.07 -17.30
CA LYS A 288 0.95 -20.10 -17.87
C LYS A 288 2.14 -20.75 -18.58
N ASN A 289 2.08 -22.05 -18.88
CA ASN A 289 3.05 -22.82 -19.67
C ASN A 289 4.53 -22.42 -19.43
N GLY A 290 4.95 -22.35 -18.16
CA GLY A 290 6.33 -22.03 -17.77
C GLY A 290 6.72 -20.54 -17.74
N THR A 291 5.78 -19.61 -17.95
CA THR A 291 6.09 -18.16 -17.94
C THR A 291 6.06 -17.51 -16.55
N ILE A 292 5.62 -18.24 -15.51
CA ILE A 292 5.69 -17.79 -14.12
C ILE A 292 7.09 -18.04 -13.60
N ARG A 293 7.79 -16.98 -13.19
CA ARG A 293 9.21 -17.03 -12.80
C ARG A 293 9.47 -16.32 -11.48
N ILE A 294 8.74 -15.25 -11.21
CA ILE A 294 8.88 -14.46 -9.99
C ILE A 294 7.53 -14.12 -9.38
N GLY A 295 7.45 -14.13 -8.06
CA GLY A 295 6.21 -13.81 -7.37
C GLY A 295 6.37 -13.38 -5.92
N LEU A 296 5.24 -13.05 -5.32
CA LEU A 296 5.11 -12.64 -3.93
C LEU A 296 4.16 -13.58 -3.21
N ASP A 297 4.51 -13.97 -1.99
CA ASP A 297 3.68 -14.75 -1.08
C ASP A 297 3.36 -13.91 0.15
N LEU A 298 2.13 -13.42 0.22
CA LEU A 298 1.64 -12.60 1.32
C LEU A 298 1.28 -13.49 2.50
N GLY A 299 2.00 -13.32 3.61
CA GLY A 299 1.75 -14.09 4.83
C GLY A 299 2.17 -15.55 4.74
N GLY A 300 3.29 -15.84 4.08
CA GLY A 300 3.72 -17.21 3.77
C GLY A 300 4.16 -18.07 4.97
N GLY A 301 4.05 -17.56 6.20
CA GLY A 301 4.36 -18.29 7.43
C GLY A 301 5.80 -18.82 7.44
N THR A 302 5.95 -20.14 7.40
CA THR A 302 7.25 -20.83 7.37
C THR A 302 7.89 -20.94 5.99
N GLY A 303 7.27 -20.38 4.94
CA GLY A 303 7.85 -20.29 3.58
C GLY A 303 7.66 -21.54 2.72
N THR A 304 6.74 -22.43 3.09
CA THR A 304 6.54 -23.70 2.37
C THR A 304 6.07 -23.48 0.93
N PHE A 305 5.20 -22.50 0.68
CA PHE A 305 4.80 -22.16 -0.68
C PHE A 305 6.01 -21.72 -1.52
N ALA A 306 6.85 -20.84 -0.99
CA ALA A 306 8.07 -20.41 -1.66
C ALA A 306 9.03 -21.57 -1.96
N VAL A 307 9.16 -22.54 -1.05
CA VAL A 307 9.94 -23.76 -1.29
C VAL A 307 9.33 -24.59 -2.43
N ARG A 308 8.00 -24.80 -2.44
CA ARG A 308 7.31 -25.54 -3.52
C ARG A 308 7.49 -24.90 -4.90
N MET A 309 7.43 -23.57 -4.94
CA MET A 309 7.64 -22.80 -6.16
C MET A 309 9.11 -22.86 -6.59
N LYS A 310 10.06 -22.80 -5.65
CA LYS A 310 11.50 -22.91 -5.91
C LYS A 310 11.90 -24.29 -6.46
N GLU A 311 11.30 -25.38 -5.98
CA GLU A 311 11.46 -26.73 -6.55
C GLU A 311 11.10 -26.78 -8.05
N ARG A 312 10.28 -25.84 -8.53
CA ARG A 312 9.84 -25.70 -9.92
C ARG A 312 10.51 -24.52 -10.65
N GLY A 313 11.58 -23.96 -10.07
CA GLY A 313 12.35 -22.88 -10.69
C GLY A 313 11.70 -21.49 -10.56
N VAL A 314 10.70 -21.31 -9.71
CA VAL A 314 10.05 -20.01 -9.47
C VAL A 314 10.58 -19.37 -8.19
N THR A 315 11.01 -18.11 -8.30
CA THR A 315 11.50 -17.34 -7.15
C THR A 315 10.35 -16.60 -6.49
N ILE A 316 10.10 -16.90 -5.22
CA ILE A 316 9.07 -16.23 -4.42
C ILE A 316 9.73 -15.43 -3.31
N ILE A 317 9.28 -14.19 -3.17
CA ILE A 317 9.54 -13.36 -1.99
C ILE A 317 8.38 -13.56 -1.03
N THR A 318 8.66 -13.94 0.21
CA THR A 318 7.63 -14.26 1.22
C THR A 318 7.58 -13.17 2.27
N THR A 319 6.42 -12.52 2.42
CA THR A 319 6.20 -11.59 3.52
C THR A 319 5.80 -12.36 4.78
N THR A 320 6.44 -12.04 5.90
CA THR A 320 6.10 -12.65 7.20
C THR A 320 6.55 -11.76 8.35
N LEU A 321 5.84 -11.84 9.48
CA LEU A 321 6.20 -11.19 10.73
C LEU A 321 6.65 -12.23 11.74
N ASN A 322 7.54 -11.89 12.67
CA ASN A 322 8.01 -12.80 13.72
C ASN A 322 7.02 -12.93 14.90
N LEU A 323 5.72 -13.07 14.63
CA LEU A 323 4.66 -13.13 15.65
C LEU A 323 4.75 -14.44 16.44
N ASN A 324 5.29 -14.37 17.67
CA ASN A 324 5.47 -15.50 18.59
C ASN A 324 6.36 -16.65 18.08
N ALA A 325 7.08 -16.44 16.97
CA ALA A 325 8.06 -17.35 16.40
C ALA A 325 8.97 -16.62 15.38
N PRO A 326 10.21 -17.07 15.16
CA PRO A 326 11.19 -16.42 14.28
C PRO A 326 10.96 -16.80 12.80
N PHE A 327 9.80 -16.47 12.25
CA PHE A 327 9.40 -16.87 10.89
C PHE A 327 10.39 -16.40 9.81
N ASN A 328 10.85 -15.15 9.86
CA ASN A 328 11.80 -14.62 8.88
C ASN A 328 13.12 -15.41 8.87
N ASN A 329 13.66 -15.73 10.05
CA ASN A 329 14.86 -16.57 10.16
C ASN A 329 14.60 -17.97 9.63
N PHE A 330 13.45 -18.57 9.95
CA PHE A 330 13.11 -19.91 9.48
C PHE A 330 12.98 -19.98 7.95
N VAL A 331 12.31 -19.00 7.34
CA VAL A 331 12.20 -18.86 5.87
C VAL A 331 13.60 -18.73 5.24
N ALA A 332 14.46 -17.87 5.80
CA ALA A 332 15.85 -17.73 5.31
C ALA A 332 16.67 -19.03 5.46
N LEU A 333 16.55 -19.74 6.58
CA LEU A 333 17.23 -21.02 6.83
C LEU A 333 16.83 -22.10 5.82
N ARG A 334 15.64 -21.99 5.21
CA ARG A 334 15.17 -22.88 4.14
C ARG A 334 15.66 -22.48 2.74
N GLY A 335 16.49 -21.44 2.67
CA GLY A 335 17.05 -20.94 1.42
C GLY A 335 16.05 -20.25 0.51
N VAL A 336 14.96 -19.69 1.05
CA VAL A 336 13.99 -18.84 0.35
C VAL A 336 14.00 -17.42 0.93
N VAL A 337 13.39 -16.45 0.23
CA VAL A 337 13.58 -15.02 0.52
C VAL A 337 12.48 -14.50 1.47
N PRO A 338 12.79 -14.20 2.74
CA PRO A 338 11.85 -13.50 3.61
C PRO A 338 11.86 -12.00 3.35
N LEU A 339 10.72 -11.36 3.61
CA LEU A 339 10.54 -9.93 3.61
C LEU A 339 9.76 -9.51 4.87
N TYR A 340 10.44 -8.82 5.78
CA TYR A 340 9.86 -8.41 7.04
C TYR A 340 9.05 -7.12 6.85
N MET A 341 7.74 -7.25 6.73
CA MET A 341 6.79 -6.14 6.54
C MET A 341 5.39 -6.53 6.97
N THR A 342 4.58 -5.55 7.38
CA THR A 342 3.14 -5.75 7.58
C THR A 342 2.36 -5.57 6.28
N ILE A 343 1.07 -5.95 6.32
CA ILE A 343 0.12 -5.69 5.23
C ILE A 343 -0.28 -4.21 5.11
N SER A 344 0.12 -3.37 6.06
CA SER A 344 -0.19 -1.92 6.08
C SER A 344 0.76 -1.12 5.20
N GLN A 345 1.93 -1.68 4.89
CA GLN A 345 2.90 -1.05 4.02
C GLN A 345 2.54 -1.29 2.56
N ARG A 346 2.68 -0.25 1.72
CA ARG A 346 2.67 -0.41 0.27
C ARG A 346 3.76 -1.40 -0.16
N LEU A 347 3.39 -2.35 -1.01
CA LEU A 347 4.27 -3.39 -1.52
C LEU A 347 5.44 -2.75 -2.30
N PRO A 348 6.71 -2.98 -1.90
CA PRO A 348 7.87 -2.27 -2.43
C PRO A 348 8.36 -2.88 -3.77
N PHE A 349 7.42 -3.19 -4.65
CA PHE A 349 7.69 -3.64 -6.01
C PHE A 349 7.30 -2.54 -6.99
N PHE A 350 8.01 -2.47 -8.12
CA PHE A 350 7.62 -1.60 -9.21
C PHE A 350 6.37 -2.14 -9.91
N ASP A 351 5.65 -1.24 -10.58
CA ASP A 351 4.38 -1.56 -11.23
C ASP A 351 4.58 -2.61 -12.32
N ASN A 352 3.64 -3.55 -12.43
CA ASN A 352 3.59 -4.58 -13.46
C ASN A 352 4.83 -5.48 -13.54
N THR A 353 5.43 -5.85 -12.41
CA THR A 353 6.69 -6.63 -12.39
C THR A 353 6.52 -8.09 -12.03
N LEU A 354 5.54 -8.51 -11.24
CA LEU A 354 5.44 -9.90 -10.77
C LEU A 354 4.54 -10.76 -11.65
N ASP A 355 4.88 -12.06 -11.77
CA ASP A 355 4.10 -13.04 -12.54
C ASP A 355 2.93 -13.61 -11.73
N ILE A 356 3.13 -13.77 -10.42
CA ILE A 356 2.15 -14.33 -9.50
C ILE A 356 2.20 -13.63 -8.14
N VAL A 357 1.04 -13.39 -7.55
CA VAL A 357 0.88 -13.03 -6.15
C VAL A 357 0.02 -14.10 -5.51
N HIS A 358 0.54 -14.74 -4.47
CA HIS A 358 -0.16 -15.70 -3.63
C HIS A 358 -0.46 -15.06 -2.28
N SER A 359 -1.61 -15.37 -1.69
CA SER A 359 -1.95 -14.98 -0.34
C SER A 359 -2.66 -16.13 0.34
N MET A 360 -2.22 -16.50 1.55
CA MET A 360 -2.90 -17.52 2.35
C MET A 360 -3.05 -17.07 3.80
N HIS A 361 -4.27 -17.18 4.34
CA HIS A 361 -4.65 -16.91 5.73
C HIS A 361 -4.43 -15.47 6.26
N VAL A 362 -3.53 -14.68 5.68
CA VAL A 362 -3.29 -13.29 6.11
C VAL A 362 -4.40 -12.35 5.66
N LEU A 363 -4.89 -12.50 4.43
CA LEU A 363 -6.02 -11.73 3.94
C LEU A 363 -7.32 -12.43 4.35
N SER A 364 -8.07 -11.78 5.24
CA SER A 364 -9.39 -12.25 5.68
C SER A 364 -10.18 -11.09 6.32
N ASN A 365 -11.33 -11.40 6.90
CA ASN A 365 -12.26 -10.42 7.45
C ASN A 365 -11.79 -9.69 8.74
N TRP A 366 -10.60 -9.96 9.27
CA TRP A 366 -10.02 -9.14 10.34
C TRP A 366 -9.48 -7.79 9.82
N ILE A 367 -9.17 -7.70 8.53
CA ILE A 367 -8.70 -6.47 7.89
C ILE A 367 -9.91 -5.56 7.63
N PRO A 368 -9.86 -4.27 8.00
CA PRO A 368 -10.90 -3.31 7.65
C PRO A 368 -11.16 -3.28 6.14
N THR A 369 -12.44 -3.24 5.74
CA THR A 369 -12.87 -3.35 4.35
C THR A 369 -12.14 -2.38 3.41
N ASP A 370 -12.09 -1.09 3.79
CA ASP A 370 -11.45 -0.05 2.96
C ASP A 370 -9.95 -0.32 2.78
N MET A 371 -9.29 -0.81 3.83
CA MET A 371 -7.87 -1.18 3.78
C MET A 371 -7.63 -2.40 2.89
N LEU A 372 -8.52 -3.40 2.97
CA LEU A 372 -8.44 -4.59 2.12
C LEU A 372 -8.60 -4.23 0.63
N GLU A 373 -9.47 -3.27 0.30
CA GLU A 373 -9.61 -2.75 -1.05
C GLU A 373 -8.29 -2.11 -1.54
N PHE A 374 -7.67 -1.23 -0.74
CA PHE A 374 -6.35 -0.68 -1.08
C PHE A 374 -5.29 -1.76 -1.31
N ILE A 375 -5.28 -2.82 -0.49
CA ILE A 375 -4.37 -3.96 -0.65
C ILE A 375 -4.60 -4.65 -1.99
N PHE A 376 -5.85 -4.90 -2.39
CA PHE A 376 -6.16 -5.51 -3.68
C PHE A 376 -5.73 -4.64 -4.87
N TYR A 377 -5.89 -3.32 -4.80
CA TYR A 377 -5.35 -2.42 -5.82
C TYR A 377 -3.81 -2.38 -5.83
N ASP A 378 -3.16 -2.55 -4.69
CA ASP A 378 -1.69 -2.63 -4.63
C ASP A 378 -1.17 -3.96 -5.19
N ILE A 379 -1.89 -5.06 -4.97
CA ILE A 379 -1.64 -6.36 -5.64
C ILE A 379 -1.83 -6.20 -7.15
N ASP A 380 -2.91 -5.56 -7.60
CA ASP A 380 -3.13 -5.29 -9.01
C ASP A 380 -1.97 -4.50 -9.61
N ARG A 381 -1.52 -3.46 -8.93
CA ARG A 381 -0.41 -2.62 -9.40
C ARG A 381 0.86 -3.42 -9.65
N ILE A 382 1.25 -4.32 -8.74
CA ILE A 382 2.52 -5.06 -8.86
C ILE A 382 2.44 -6.25 -9.81
N LEU A 383 1.25 -6.80 -10.04
CA LEU A 383 1.03 -7.86 -11.02
C LEU A 383 1.17 -7.33 -12.43
N ARG A 384 1.96 -8.01 -13.26
CA ARG A 384 2.06 -7.68 -14.68
C ARG A 384 0.78 -8.02 -15.44
N PRO A 385 0.53 -7.43 -16.62
CA PRO A 385 -0.55 -7.83 -17.51
C PRO A 385 -0.53 -9.35 -17.75
N GLY A 386 -1.67 -10.02 -17.55
CA GLY A 386 -1.76 -11.48 -17.61
C GLY A 386 -1.17 -12.24 -16.41
N GLY A 387 -0.68 -11.56 -15.38
CA GLY A 387 -0.21 -12.16 -14.13
C GLY A 387 -1.34 -12.80 -13.33
N LEU A 388 -1.00 -13.72 -12.44
CA LEU A 388 -1.96 -14.48 -11.64
C LEU A 388 -2.05 -13.94 -10.21
N PHE A 389 -3.26 -13.68 -9.74
CA PHE A 389 -3.56 -13.55 -8.33
C PHE A 389 -4.16 -14.86 -7.83
N TRP A 390 -3.44 -15.56 -6.95
CA TRP A 390 -3.90 -16.74 -6.25
C TRP A 390 -4.31 -16.35 -4.83
N LEU A 391 -5.61 -16.18 -4.64
CA LEU A 391 -6.22 -16.00 -3.33
C LEU A 391 -6.51 -17.38 -2.74
N ASP A 392 -5.71 -17.84 -1.77
CA ASP A 392 -5.84 -19.17 -1.19
C ASP A 392 -6.49 -19.10 0.19
N ARG A 393 -7.64 -19.79 0.34
CA ARG A 393 -8.36 -19.95 1.61
C ARG A 393 -8.59 -18.61 2.34
N PHE A 394 -8.96 -17.56 1.60
CA PHE A 394 -9.52 -16.34 2.20
C PHE A 394 -10.76 -16.74 2.99
N PHE A 395 -10.90 -16.27 4.23
CA PHE A 395 -12.04 -16.64 5.05
C PHE A 395 -12.82 -15.43 5.54
N CYS A 396 -14.14 -15.61 5.62
CA CYS A 396 -15.06 -14.63 6.17
C CYS A 396 -16.32 -15.33 6.65
N VAL A 397 -17.19 -14.60 7.35
CA VAL A 397 -18.56 -15.07 7.61
C VAL A 397 -19.32 -15.12 6.29
N LYS A 398 -20.17 -16.13 6.09
CA LYS A 398 -20.90 -16.37 4.83
C LYS A 398 -21.69 -15.17 4.33
N SER A 399 -22.30 -14.39 5.22
CA SER A 399 -23.03 -13.16 4.86
C SER A 399 -22.13 -12.07 4.27
N GLN A 400 -20.84 -12.06 4.62
CA GLN A 400 -19.87 -11.08 4.13
C GLN A 400 -19.37 -11.38 2.70
N LEU A 401 -19.72 -12.54 2.11
CA LEU A 401 -19.48 -12.79 0.70
C LEU A 401 -20.11 -11.71 -0.19
N ALA A 402 -21.26 -11.14 0.22
CA ALA A 402 -21.91 -10.03 -0.46
C ALA A 402 -21.06 -8.73 -0.48
N THR A 403 -20.03 -8.63 0.36
CA THR A 403 -19.08 -7.52 0.39
C THR A 403 -17.81 -7.86 -0.38
N TYR A 404 -17.19 -9.02 -0.09
CA TYR A 404 -15.86 -9.35 -0.61
C TYR A 404 -15.86 -9.86 -2.04
N VAL A 405 -16.92 -10.54 -2.49
CA VAL A 405 -17.01 -11.02 -3.88
C VAL A 405 -17.10 -9.85 -4.87
N PRO A 406 -17.99 -8.85 -4.68
CA PRO A 406 -18.01 -7.66 -5.55
C PRO A 406 -16.70 -6.89 -5.52
N MET A 407 -16.03 -6.79 -4.37
CA MET A 407 -14.73 -6.12 -4.26
C MET A 407 -13.67 -6.76 -5.17
N LEU A 408 -13.60 -8.10 -5.23
CA LEU A 408 -12.70 -8.80 -6.15
C LEU A 408 -13.15 -8.70 -7.61
N GLU A 409 -14.46 -8.70 -7.87
CA GLU A 409 -15.01 -8.54 -9.21
C GLU A 409 -14.72 -7.16 -9.80
N ASN A 410 -14.69 -6.11 -8.98
CA ASN A 410 -14.37 -4.74 -9.41
C ASN A 410 -12.96 -4.60 -10.01
N LEU A 411 -12.05 -5.53 -9.74
CA LEU A 411 -10.71 -5.54 -10.36
C LEU A 411 -10.76 -5.92 -11.87
N ASN A 412 -11.89 -6.46 -12.34
CA ASN A 412 -12.11 -6.96 -13.71
C ASN A 412 -11.10 -8.04 -14.12
N TYR A 413 -10.79 -8.96 -13.22
CA TYR A 413 -9.90 -10.10 -13.50
C TYR A 413 -10.68 -11.23 -14.17
N THR A 414 -10.02 -11.96 -15.07
CA THR A 414 -10.58 -13.21 -15.60
C THR A 414 -10.52 -14.27 -14.51
N LYS A 415 -11.67 -14.84 -14.14
CA LYS A 415 -11.76 -15.94 -13.18
C LYS A 415 -11.36 -17.25 -13.86
N LEU A 416 -10.17 -17.77 -13.52
CA LEU A 416 -9.71 -19.07 -14.03
C LEU A 416 -10.26 -20.22 -13.18
N ARG A 417 -10.23 -20.05 -11.85
CA ARG A 417 -10.88 -20.92 -10.88
C ARG A 417 -11.48 -20.11 -9.75
N TRP A 418 -12.59 -20.59 -9.22
CA TRP A 418 -13.28 -20.01 -8.07
C TRP A 418 -13.98 -21.11 -7.30
N GLN A 419 -13.67 -21.27 -6.02
CA GLN A 419 -14.27 -22.28 -5.15
C GLN A 419 -14.61 -21.68 -3.80
N VAL A 420 -15.78 -22.06 -3.28
CA VAL A 420 -16.24 -21.69 -1.95
C VAL A 420 -16.62 -22.96 -1.21
N ALA A 421 -16.16 -23.12 0.03
CA ALA A 421 -16.54 -24.23 0.89
C ALA A 421 -16.72 -23.75 2.33
N ASP A 422 -17.54 -24.45 3.11
CA ASP A 422 -17.72 -24.13 4.53
C ASP A 422 -16.42 -24.39 5.31
N LYS A 423 -16.09 -23.46 6.21
CA LYS A 423 -14.95 -23.55 7.13
C LYS A 423 -15.46 -24.11 8.46
N LEU A 424 -15.14 -25.38 8.72
CA LEU A 424 -15.70 -26.15 9.85
C LEU A 424 -14.72 -26.36 11.02
N ASP A 425 -13.47 -25.91 10.88
CA ASP A 425 -12.39 -26.08 11.86
C ASP A 425 -12.63 -25.38 13.21
N ARG A 426 -13.44 -24.32 13.23
CA ARG A 426 -13.83 -23.57 14.44
C ARG A 426 -15.28 -23.79 14.87
N GLY A 427 -15.98 -24.73 14.24
CA GLY A 427 -17.38 -25.02 14.50
C GLY A 427 -18.34 -24.41 13.46
N PRO A 428 -19.40 -25.13 13.07
CA PRO A 428 -20.36 -24.69 12.05
C PRO A 428 -21.19 -23.46 12.47
N GLU A 429 -21.29 -23.19 13.76
CA GLU A 429 -22.05 -22.08 14.33
C GLU A 429 -21.51 -20.69 13.92
N LEU A 430 -20.23 -20.60 13.59
CA LEU A 430 -19.61 -19.35 13.14
C LEU A 430 -19.98 -19.00 11.69
N GLN A 431 -20.55 -19.95 10.94
CA GLN A 431 -20.93 -19.79 9.53
C GLN A 431 -19.78 -19.21 8.68
N GLU A 432 -18.54 -19.60 8.99
CA GLU A 432 -17.38 -19.17 8.21
C GLU A 432 -17.28 -19.99 6.92
N VAL A 433 -16.74 -19.37 5.88
CA VAL A 433 -16.47 -20.01 4.58
C VAL A 433 -15.04 -19.71 4.17
N TYR A 434 -14.45 -20.64 3.42
CA TYR A 434 -13.24 -20.41 2.64
C TYR A 434 -13.60 -20.05 1.20
N VAL A 435 -12.88 -19.07 0.66
CA VAL A 435 -12.89 -18.68 -0.76
C VAL A 435 -11.47 -18.87 -1.29
N SER A 436 -11.33 -19.76 -2.26
CA SER A 436 -10.10 -19.89 -3.04
C SER A 436 -10.35 -19.51 -4.49
N ALA A 437 -9.54 -18.62 -5.03
CA ALA A 437 -9.68 -18.12 -6.38
C ALA A 437 -8.33 -18.00 -7.08
N LEU A 438 -8.31 -18.41 -8.35
CA LEU A 438 -7.21 -18.13 -9.26
C LEU A 438 -7.72 -17.14 -10.31
N LEU A 439 -7.20 -15.92 -10.23
CA LEU A 439 -7.65 -14.78 -11.00
C LEU A 439 -6.50 -14.31 -11.90
N MET A 440 -6.80 -13.96 -13.15
CA MET A 440 -5.80 -13.45 -14.09
C MET A 440 -6.06 -11.97 -14.39
N LYS A 441 -5.03 -11.14 -14.21
CA LYS A 441 -5.06 -9.72 -14.54
C LYS A 441 -5.26 -9.54 -16.05
N PRO A 442 -6.19 -8.69 -16.51
CA PRO A 442 -6.38 -8.47 -17.94
C PRO A 442 -5.13 -7.86 -18.59
N THR A 443 -4.90 -8.17 -19.87
CA THR A 443 -3.80 -7.57 -20.64
C THR A 443 -4.08 -6.13 -21.06
N GLN A 444 -5.36 -5.77 -21.15
CA GLN A 444 -5.85 -4.44 -21.43
C GLN A 444 -7.13 -4.22 -20.63
N ARG A 445 -7.21 -3.11 -19.88
CA ARG A 445 -8.37 -2.79 -19.02
C ARG A 445 -9.27 -1.72 -19.65
N PHE A 446 -8.68 -0.77 -20.35
CA PHE A 446 -9.37 0.32 -21.01
C PHE A 446 -9.00 0.30 -22.50
N SER A 447 -9.99 0.47 -23.38
CA SER A 447 -9.73 0.76 -24.79
C SER A 447 -8.95 2.06 -24.88
N SER A 448 -7.93 2.10 -25.73
CA SER A 448 -7.35 3.37 -26.15
C SER A 448 -8.39 4.09 -27.02
N GLU A 449 -9.08 5.07 -26.44
CA GLU A 449 -9.85 6.07 -27.21
C GLU A 449 -8.91 6.99 -27.99
#